data_AF-A0A956L4H2-F1
#
_entry.id   AF-A0A956L4H2-F1
#
_cell.length_a   1.000
_cell.length_b   1.000
_cell.length_c   1.000
_cell.angle_alpha   90.00
_cell.angle_beta   90.00
_cell.angle_gamma   90.00
#
_symmetry.space_group_name_H-M   'P 1'
#
loop_
_entity.id
_entity.type
_entity.pdbx_description
1 polymer ?
#
loop_
_entity_poly.entity_id
_entity_poly.type
_entity_poly.pdbx_seq_one_letter_code
_entity_poly.pdbx_strand_id
1 'polypeptide(L)'
;MPILLEDLNLRKAERLLCQQALNRGGSIVEAAQLLGITRHALKRRMIKHRIEWPPATQSNAISSGVPTVRDHRPPTSPERVAPRSNPPENS
;
A
#
# COMPACT_ATOMS: atom_id res chain seq x y z
N MET A 1 -13.56 -22.06 -10.23
CA MET A 1 -14.19 -22.46 -8.95
C MET A 1 -15.61 -21.91 -8.94
N PRO A 2 -16.63 -22.73 -9.30
CA PRO A 2 -18.02 -22.32 -9.19
C PRO A 2 -18.39 -22.15 -7.72
N ILE A 3 -19.20 -21.13 -7.42
CA ILE A 3 -19.78 -20.94 -6.08
C ILE A 3 -21.10 -21.70 -6.09
N LEU A 4 -21.08 -22.93 -5.58
CA LEU A 4 -22.27 -23.77 -5.50
C LEU A 4 -23.01 -23.48 -4.19
N LEU A 5 -24.30 -23.19 -4.29
CA LEU A 5 -25.20 -22.81 -3.18
C LEU A 5 -25.68 -24.02 -2.34
N GLU A 6 -25.02 -25.17 -2.51
CA GLU A 6 -25.47 -26.47 -1.99
C GLU A 6 -25.40 -26.55 -0.45
N ASP A 7 -24.59 -25.71 0.18
CA ASP A 7 -24.45 -25.67 1.65
C ASP A 7 -25.51 -24.81 2.36
N LEU A 8 -26.40 -24.10 1.64
CA LEU A 8 -27.34 -23.08 2.19
C LEU A 8 -26.71 -22.12 3.22
N ASN A 9 -25.38 -21.99 3.22
CA ASN A 9 -24.63 -21.29 4.23
C ASN A 9 -24.16 -19.95 3.67
N LEU A 10 -25.04 -18.95 3.80
CA LEU A 10 -24.81 -17.59 3.31
C LEU A 10 -23.49 -17.01 3.87
N ARG A 11 -23.15 -17.33 5.12
CA ARG A 11 -21.90 -16.90 5.75
C ARG A 11 -20.67 -17.46 5.04
N LYS A 12 -20.65 -18.75 4.73
CA LYS A 12 -19.53 -19.40 4.02
C LYS A 12 -19.40 -18.86 2.59
N ALA A 13 -20.53 -18.73 1.87
CA ALA A 13 -20.55 -18.16 0.52
C ALA A 13 -20.04 -16.72 0.50
N GLU A 14 -20.50 -15.88 1.43
CA GLU A 14 -20.07 -14.49 1.55
C GLU A 14 -18.57 -14.37 1.85
N ARG A 15 -18.04 -15.22 2.75
CA ARG A 15 -16.61 -15.29 3.05
C ARG A 15 -15.79 -15.65 1.80
N LEU A 16 -16.20 -16.68 1.07
CA LEU A 16 -15.51 -17.14 -0.14
C LEU A 16 -15.52 -16.07 -1.25
N LEU A 17 -16.67 -15.42 -1.48
CA LEU A 17 -16.77 -14.32 -2.44
C LEU A 17 -15.80 -13.19 -2.13
N CYS A 18 -15.75 -12.76 -0.86
CA CYS A 18 -14.82 -11.72 -0.42
C CYS A 18 -13.37 -12.16 -0.65
N GLN A 19 -12.99 -13.39 -0.25
CA GLN A 19 -11.63 -13.90 -0.44
C GLN A 19 -11.24 -13.95 -1.94
N GLN A 20 -12.14 -14.40 -2.80
CA GLN A 20 -11.91 -14.46 -4.25
C GLN A 20 -11.73 -13.06 -4.85
N ALA A 21 -12.53 -12.09 -4.43
CA ALA A 21 -12.39 -10.71 -4.88
C ALA A 21 -11.06 -10.09 -4.41
N LEU A 22 -10.65 -10.33 -3.16
CA LEU A 22 -9.36 -9.86 -2.63
C LEU A 22 -8.17 -10.45 -3.40
N ASN A 23 -8.21 -11.76 -3.67
CA ASN A 23 -7.15 -12.43 -4.42
C ASN A 23 -7.06 -11.95 -5.87
N ARG A 24 -8.19 -11.61 -6.50
CA ARG A 24 -8.23 -11.12 -7.88
C ARG A 24 -7.86 -9.64 -8.01
N GLY A 25 -8.35 -8.81 -7.10
CA GLY A 25 -8.20 -7.36 -7.18
C GLY A 25 -6.88 -6.83 -6.61
N GLY A 26 -6.14 -7.59 -5.80
CA GLY A 26 -4.85 -7.16 -5.23
C GLY A 26 -4.90 -5.96 -4.25
N SER A 27 -5.97 -5.17 -4.28
CA SER A 27 -6.26 -4.03 -3.41
C SER A 27 -7.71 -4.07 -2.92
N ILE A 28 -7.97 -3.48 -1.75
CA ILE A 28 -9.33 -3.42 -1.18
C ILE A 28 -10.27 -2.66 -2.12
N VAL A 29 -9.75 -1.66 -2.85
CA VAL A 29 -10.55 -0.81 -3.74
C VAL A 29 -11.01 -1.62 -4.96
N GLU A 30 -10.08 -2.27 -5.66
CA GLU A 30 -10.39 -3.10 -6.82
C GLU A 30 -11.28 -4.29 -6.44
N ALA A 31 -11.00 -4.95 -5.31
CA ALA A 31 -11.86 -6.03 -4.81
C ALA A 31 -13.29 -5.57 -4.48
N ALA A 32 -13.46 -4.35 -3.94
CA ALA A 32 -14.80 -3.80 -3.68
C ALA A 32 -15.54 -3.48 -4.98
N GLN A 33 -14.82 -2.97 -6.00
CA GLN A 33 -15.37 -2.73 -7.34
C GLN A 33 -15.83 -4.03 -8.00
N LEU A 34 -15.03 -5.10 -7.93
CA LEU A 34 -15.39 -6.43 -8.46
C LEU A 34 -16.67 -6.99 -7.82
N LEU A 35 -16.92 -6.67 -6.55
CA LEU A 35 -18.10 -7.09 -5.81
C LEU A 35 -19.30 -6.14 -5.98
N GLY A 36 -19.12 -4.97 -6.62
CA GLY A 36 -20.16 -3.95 -6.74
C GLY A 36 -20.56 -3.31 -5.41
N ILE A 37 -19.64 -3.22 -4.44
CA ILE A 37 -19.89 -2.63 -3.11
C ILE A 37 -18.88 -1.52 -2.79
N THR A 38 -19.15 -0.76 -1.72
CA THR A 38 -18.19 0.24 -1.24
C THR A 38 -17.01 -0.40 -0.49
N ARG A 39 -15.86 0.27 -0.50
CA ARG A 39 -14.69 -0.10 0.31
C ARG A 39 -15.04 -0.30 1.80
N HIS A 40 -15.88 0.56 2.35
CA HIS A 40 -16.33 0.47 3.75
C HIS A 40 -17.18 -0.77 4.01
N ALA A 41 -18.07 -1.12 3.07
CA ALA A 41 -18.85 -2.35 3.16
C ALA A 41 -17.94 -3.58 3.14
N LEU A 42 -16.92 -3.61 2.26
CA LEU A 42 -15.96 -4.71 2.19
C LEU A 42 -15.16 -4.87 3.49
N LYS A 43 -14.63 -3.77 4.05
CA LYS A 43 -13.92 -3.82 5.35
C LYS A 43 -14.77 -4.41 6.47
N ARG A 44 -16.05 -4.00 6.57
CA ARG A 44 -16.96 -4.56 7.58
C ARG A 44 -17.19 -6.05 7.38
N ARG A 45 -17.30 -6.51 6.13
CA ARG A 45 -17.43 -7.94 5.81
C ARG A 45 -16.16 -8.72 6.16
N MET A 46 -14.97 -8.17 5.92
CA MET A 46 -13.71 -8.79 6.33
C MET A 46 -13.65 -9.00 7.84
N ILE A 47 -14.02 -7.99 8.63
CA ILE A 47 -14.08 -8.08 10.09
C ILE A 47 -15.12 -9.13 10.52
N LYS A 48 -16.35 -9.02 9.99
CA LYS A 48 -17.48 -9.92 10.30
C LYS A 48 -17.16 -11.39 10.03
N HIS A 49 -16.42 -11.66 8.96
CA HIS A 49 -16.08 -13.01 8.52
C HIS A 49 -14.68 -13.45 8.92
N ARG A 50 -13.93 -12.64 9.70
CA ARG A 50 -12.54 -12.91 10.10
C ARG A 50 -11.67 -13.28 8.90
N ILE A 51 -11.76 -12.48 7.84
CA ILE A 51 -10.95 -12.64 6.63
C ILE A 51 -9.64 -11.91 6.90
N GLU A 52 -8.57 -12.67 6.97
CA GLU A 52 -7.22 -12.11 7.03
C GLU A 52 -6.84 -11.58 5.64
N TRP A 53 -6.21 -10.41 5.62
CA TRP A 53 -5.68 -9.88 4.37
C TRP A 53 -4.55 -10.80 3.91
N PRO A 54 -4.59 -11.37 2.69
CA PRO A 54 -3.48 -12.15 2.21
C PRO A 54 -2.24 -11.24 2.25
N PRO A 55 -1.12 -11.69 2.85
CA PRO A 55 0.11 -10.89 2.87
C PRO A 55 0.36 -10.47 1.43
N ALA A 56 0.62 -9.18 1.22
CA ALA A 56 0.81 -8.63 -0.12
C ALA A 56 1.81 -9.55 -0.82
N THR A 57 1.32 -10.36 -1.76
CA THR A 57 2.21 -11.00 -2.71
C THR A 57 2.71 -9.82 -3.49
N GLN A 58 3.86 -9.32 -3.06
CA GLN A 58 4.67 -8.44 -3.87
C GLN A 58 4.83 -9.23 -5.15
N SER A 59 4.02 -8.87 -6.15
CA SER A 59 4.33 -9.15 -7.53
C SER A 59 5.63 -8.41 -7.77
N ASN A 60 6.72 -9.03 -7.35
CA ASN A 60 8.07 -8.68 -7.73
C ASN A 60 8.13 -9.05 -9.22
N ALA A 61 7.45 -8.26 -10.05
CA ALA A 61 7.79 -8.13 -11.43
C ALA A 61 9.22 -7.61 -11.38
N ILE A 62 10.15 -8.55 -11.57
CA ILE A 62 11.57 -8.31 -11.62
C ILE A 62 11.76 -7.34 -12.79
N SER A 63 11.75 -6.04 -12.48
CA SER A 63 12.13 -5.00 -13.42
C SER A 63 13.64 -5.17 -13.62
N SER A 64 13.98 -5.96 -14.63
CA SER A 64 15.30 -6.00 -15.22
C SER A 64 15.52 -4.65 -15.89
N GLY A 65 16.00 -3.68 -15.11
CA GLY A 65 16.22 -2.32 -15.57
C GLY A 65 17.18 -1.59 -14.65
N VAL A 66 18.47 -1.91 -14.81
CA VAL A 66 19.67 -1.09 -14.53
C VAL A 66 19.65 -0.27 -13.23
N PRO A 67 20.51 -0.57 -12.24
CA PRO A 67 20.83 0.41 -11.22
C PRO A 67 21.65 1.52 -11.88
N THR A 68 21.01 2.63 -12.25
CA THR A 68 21.75 3.87 -12.49
C THR A 68 22.32 4.27 -11.14
N VAL A 69 23.61 3.96 -10.97
CA VAL A 69 24.47 4.47 -9.91
C VAL A 69 24.17 5.96 -9.79
N ARG A 70 23.53 6.36 -8.70
CA ARG A 70 23.46 7.77 -8.34
C ARG A 70 24.88 8.18 -8.02
N ASP A 71 25.51 8.85 -8.98
CA ASP A 71 26.75 9.56 -8.76
C ASP A 71 26.61 10.40 -7.49
N HIS A 72 27.42 9.98 -6.53
CA HIS A 72 27.75 10.67 -5.31
C HIS A 72 28.34 12.01 -5.72
N ARG A 73 27.52 13.07 -5.73
CA ARG A 73 28.04 14.43 -5.81
C ARG A 73 28.84 14.68 -4.53
N PRO A 74 30.17 14.84 -4.58
CA PRO A 74 30.90 15.23 -3.40
C PRO A 74 30.47 16.66 -3.01
N PRO A 75 30.39 17.00 -1.71
CA PRO A 75 30.31 18.38 -1.30
C PRO A 75 31.63 19.06 -1.68
N THR A 76 31.67 19.75 -2.81
CA THR A 76 32.85 20.54 -3.20
C THR A 76 32.95 21.79 -2.34
N SER A 77 33.81 21.63 -1.33
CA SER A 77 34.78 22.57 -0.76
C SER A 77 34.33 23.69 0.19
N PRO A 78 35.11 23.90 1.28
CA PRO A 78 34.99 25.01 2.22
C PRO A 78 35.90 26.17 1.82
N GLU A 79 35.35 27.38 1.68
CA GLU A 79 36.04 28.67 1.85
C GLU A 79 35.00 29.74 1.53
N ARG A 80 34.71 30.71 2.40
CA ARG A 80 35.61 31.83 2.63
C ARG A 80 35.20 32.55 3.91
N VAL A 81 36.17 32.70 4.80
CA VAL A 81 36.14 33.61 5.95
C VAL A 81 35.89 35.05 5.45
N ALA A 82 34.97 35.76 6.08
CA ALA A 82 35.00 37.23 6.11
C ALA A 82 34.55 37.75 7.49
N PRO A 83 35.16 38.82 8.03
CA PRO A 83 35.19 39.10 9.46
C PRO A 83 34.16 40.13 9.95
N ARG A 84 33.81 39.98 11.24
CA ARG A 84 33.42 40.97 12.27
C ARG A 84 32.61 42.22 11.88
N SER A 85 31.46 42.37 12.55
CA SER A 85 31.14 43.59 13.33
C SER A 85 29.91 43.37 14.23
N ASN A 86 30.10 43.45 15.56
CA ASN A 86 29.02 43.52 16.55
C ASN A 86 28.38 44.92 16.53
N PRO A 87 27.05 45.05 16.68
CA PRO A 87 26.44 46.33 17.08
C PRO A 87 26.49 46.50 18.61
N PRO A 88 26.62 47.73 19.13
CA PRO A 88 26.55 47.99 20.57
C PRO A 88 25.12 47.85 21.10
N GLU A 89 24.98 47.18 22.24
CA GLU A 89 23.79 47.26 23.10
C GLU A 89 23.61 48.71 23.57
N ASN A 90 22.42 49.25 23.34
CA ASN A 90 22.02 50.55 23.86
C ASN A 90 21.22 50.32 25.15
N SER A 91 21.51 51.18 26.12
CA SER A 91 21.17 51.16 27.56
C SER A 91 19.69 51.07 27.92
#